data_AF-A0A1I3VJE3-F1
#
_entry.id   AF-A0A1I3VJE3-F1
#
_cell.length_a   1.000
_cell.length_b   1.000
_cell.length_c   1.000
_cell.angle_alpha   90.00
_cell.angle_beta   90.00
_cell.angle_gamma   90.00
#
_symmetry.space_group_name_H-M   'P 1'
#
loop_
_entity.id
_entity.type
_entity.pdbx_description
1 polymer ?
#
loop_
_entity_poly.entity_id
_entity_poly.type
_entity_poly.pdbx_seq_one_letter_code
_entity_poly.pdbx_strand_id
1 'polypeptide(L)'
;MSAPVTRGSAKALAPIHVVEGQGQRMFPAISKLLHWLTAGLVLVMFATGVLMKQIGDGPLADAFYTFHKTAGVSLLGLVLLRLCYRVFAQLTGRWRRGAGSHVVHGILYAGLILTPLLGLAGISDYGARDVYFGLSLPPVWPEGAGYADQLFRSHAWLAFGLIALVVAHIGIALGDFIQRGSTRAALPPGKMTQPESAFPSASNMQ
;
A
#
# COMPACT_ATOMS: atom_id res chain seq x y z
N MET A 1 46.60 -38.41 49.89
CA MET A 1 46.85 -36.99 49.57
C MET A 1 46.33 -36.73 48.17
N SER A 2 45.17 -36.08 48.04
CA SER A 2 44.53 -35.78 46.75
C SER A 2 43.93 -34.38 46.85
N ALA A 3 44.39 -33.47 46.00
CA ALA A 3 44.10 -32.03 46.04
C ALA A 3 42.66 -31.69 45.60
N PRO A 4 42.08 -30.56 46.05
CA PRO A 4 40.75 -30.11 45.61
C PRO A 4 40.81 -29.41 44.25
N VAL A 5 39.89 -29.77 43.36
CA VAL A 5 39.66 -29.12 42.07
C VAL A 5 38.92 -27.80 42.31
N THR A 6 39.52 -26.68 41.92
CA THR A 6 38.92 -25.35 41.99
C THR A 6 37.96 -25.14 40.80
N ARG A 7 36.69 -24.81 41.07
CA ARG A 7 35.72 -24.38 40.05
C ARG A 7 36.10 -23.00 39.53
N GLY A 8 36.53 -22.93 38.28
CA GLY A 8 36.67 -21.67 37.54
C GLY A 8 35.30 -20.99 37.37
N SER A 9 35.23 -19.73 37.79
CA SER A 9 34.05 -18.88 37.66
C SER A 9 33.80 -18.56 36.19
N ALA A 10 32.72 -19.13 35.62
CA ALA A 10 32.28 -18.80 34.27
C ALA A 10 31.71 -17.37 34.27
N LYS A 11 32.53 -16.44 33.79
CA LYS A 11 32.15 -15.04 33.59
C LYS A 11 31.00 -15.00 32.59
N ALA A 12 29.80 -14.65 33.06
CA ALA A 12 28.61 -14.49 32.23
C ALA A 12 28.90 -13.49 31.11
N LEU A 13 28.90 -13.98 29.87
CA LEU A 13 29.04 -13.16 28.67
C LEU A 13 27.84 -12.21 28.59
N ALA A 14 28.12 -10.91 28.53
CA ALA A 14 27.10 -9.88 28.37
C ALA A 14 26.28 -10.13 27.09
N PRO A 15 24.96 -9.85 27.10
CA PRO A 15 24.13 -10.01 25.92
C PRO A 15 24.64 -9.09 24.81
N ILE A 16 24.94 -9.68 23.64
CA ILE A 16 25.22 -8.93 22.42
C ILE A 16 23.96 -8.15 22.09
N HIS A 17 24.00 -6.83 22.28
CA HIS A 17 23.03 -5.92 21.70
C HIS A 17 23.19 -5.98 20.18
N VAL A 18 22.43 -6.89 19.55
CA VAL A 18 22.22 -6.85 18.11
C VAL A 18 21.58 -5.51 17.84
N VAL A 19 22.36 -4.59 17.27
CA VAL A 19 21.83 -3.38 16.66
C VAL A 19 20.86 -3.88 15.60
N GLU A 20 19.56 -3.89 15.89
CA GLU A 20 18.49 -4.16 14.93
C GLU A 20 18.52 -3.03 13.90
N GLY A 21 19.47 -3.15 12.97
CA GLY A 21 19.87 -2.11 12.06
C GLY A 21 18.79 -1.88 11.03
N GLN A 22 18.28 -0.64 11.00
CA GLN A 22 17.74 0.16 9.89
C GLN A 22 16.76 -0.46 8.87
N GLY A 23 16.89 -1.73 8.52
CA GLY A 23 15.99 -2.53 7.71
C GLY A 23 14.62 -2.82 8.32
N GLN A 24 14.29 -2.35 9.53
CA GLN A 24 12.90 -2.30 10.02
C GLN A 24 12.25 -0.92 9.76
N ARG A 25 13.03 0.17 9.62
CA ARG A 25 12.50 1.54 9.42
C ARG A 25 12.31 1.94 7.96
N MET A 26 13.11 1.39 7.04
CA MET A 26 13.01 1.66 5.59
C MET A 26 11.78 1.03 4.92
N PHE A 27 11.38 -0.18 5.34
CA PHE A 27 10.28 -0.92 4.74
C PHE A 27 8.91 -0.22 4.89
N PRO A 28 8.59 0.38 6.06
CA PRO A 28 7.42 1.24 6.21
C PRO A 28 7.44 2.48 5.32
N ALA A 29 8.61 3.07 5.06
CA ALA A 29 8.72 4.29 4.26
C ALA A 29 8.41 4.03 2.77
N ILE A 30 9.01 2.98 2.19
CA ILE A 30 8.73 2.57 0.80
C ILE A 30 7.27 2.18 0.62
N SER A 31 6.70 1.42 1.57
CA SER A 31 5.29 1.03 1.51
C SER A 31 4.34 2.24 1.54
N LYS A 32 4.66 3.27 2.34
CA LYS A 32 3.88 4.52 2.39
C LYS A 32 4.02 5.29 1.09
N LEU A 33 5.24 5.43 0.58
CA LEU A 33 5.50 6.12 -0.69
C LEU A 33 4.71 5.48 -1.84
N LEU A 34 4.83 4.16 -2.02
CA LEU A 34 4.10 3.44 -3.06
C LEU A 34 2.58 3.57 -2.90
N HIS A 35 2.08 3.56 -1.66
CA HIS A 35 0.65 3.75 -1.39
C HIS A 35 0.17 5.14 -1.81
N TRP A 36 0.84 6.21 -1.37
CA TRP A 36 0.45 7.58 -1.68
C TRP A 36 0.62 7.91 -3.16
N LEU A 37 1.67 7.41 -3.81
CA LEU A 37 1.87 7.53 -5.25
C LEU A 37 0.71 6.86 -6.01
N THR A 38 0.32 5.64 -5.62
CA THR A 38 -0.82 4.92 -6.20
C THR A 38 -2.11 5.71 -5.99
N ALA A 39 -2.37 6.18 -4.77
CA ALA A 39 -3.58 6.93 -4.44
C ALA A 39 -3.70 8.22 -5.26
N GLY A 40 -2.63 9.02 -5.33
CA GLY A 40 -2.60 10.24 -6.14
C GLY A 40 -2.83 9.95 -7.62
N LEU A 41 -2.17 8.91 -8.15
CA LEU A 41 -2.30 8.55 -9.56
C LEU A 41 -3.70 8.04 -9.89
N VAL A 42 -4.36 7.29 -9.01
CA VAL A 42 -5.76 6.87 -9.18
C VAL A 42 -6.71 8.08 -9.29
N LEU A 43 -6.52 9.11 -8.47
CA LEU A 43 -7.33 10.33 -8.54
C LEU A 43 -7.10 11.10 -9.85
N VAL A 44 -5.84 11.22 -10.28
CA VAL A 44 -5.49 11.82 -11.58
C VAL A 44 -6.11 11.02 -12.73
N MET A 45 -6.04 9.69 -12.69
CA MET A 45 -6.64 8.82 -13.69
C MET A 45 -8.15 9.00 -13.77
N PHE A 46 -8.85 9.06 -12.64
CA PHE A 46 -10.28 9.32 -12.64
C PHE A 46 -10.63 10.70 -13.19
N ALA A 47 -9.92 11.75 -12.74
CA ALA A 47 -10.14 13.11 -13.20
C ALA A 47 -9.91 13.24 -14.71
N THR A 48 -8.80 12.70 -15.23
CA THR A 48 -8.50 12.73 -16.67
C THR A 48 -9.50 11.92 -17.49
N GLY A 49 -9.98 10.78 -16.99
CA GLY A 49 -11.00 9.98 -17.66
C GLY A 49 -12.35 10.70 -17.80
N VAL A 50 -12.72 11.51 -16.80
CA VAL A 50 -13.92 12.37 -16.89
C VAL A 50 -13.68 13.56 -17.83
N LEU A 51 -12.52 14.23 -17.70
CA LEU A 51 -12.18 15.42 -18.48
C LEU A 51 -12.07 15.12 -19.97
N MET A 52 -11.41 14.03 -20.38
CA MET A 52 -11.25 13.69 -21.79
C MET A 52 -12.61 13.51 -22.50
N LYS A 53 -13.60 12.98 -21.79
CA LYS A 53 -14.98 12.83 -22.30
C LYS A 53 -15.72 14.16 -22.37
N GLN A 54 -15.46 15.07 -21.44
CA GLN A 54 -16.10 16.40 -21.39
C GLN A 54 -15.54 17.36 -22.44
N ILE A 55 -14.24 17.27 -22.74
CA ILE A 55 -13.59 18.09 -23.76
C ILE A 55 -14.15 17.77 -25.16
N GLY A 56 -14.54 16.52 -25.42
CA GLY A 56 -15.06 16.09 -26.71
C GLY A 56 -13.94 15.72 -27.66
N ASP A 57 -13.87 16.37 -28.82
CA ASP A 57 -12.94 16.04 -29.88
C ASP A 57 -11.86 17.11 -30.10
N GLY A 58 -10.76 16.72 -30.74
CA GLY A 58 -9.68 17.61 -31.17
C GLY A 58 -8.37 17.41 -30.40
N PRO A 59 -7.33 18.21 -30.73
CA PRO A 59 -5.96 17.94 -30.28
C PRO A 59 -5.78 17.91 -28.76
N LEU A 60 -6.58 18.70 -28.04
CA LEU A 60 -6.57 18.69 -26.58
C LEU A 60 -7.16 17.40 -26.02
N ALA A 61 -8.28 16.92 -26.56
CA ALA A 61 -8.86 15.65 -26.16
C ALA A 61 -7.88 14.50 -26.43
N ASP A 62 -7.27 14.47 -27.62
CA ASP A 62 -6.29 13.46 -28.01
C ASP A 62 -5.08 13.41 -27.05
N ALA A 63 -4.61 14.59 -26.63
CA ALA A 63 -3.55 14.68 -25.62
C ALA A 63 -3.98 14.08 -24.28
N PHE A 64 -5.21 14.36 -23.83
CA PHE A 64 -5.76 13.76 -22.61
C PHE A 64 -5.96 12.25 -22.73
N TYR A 65 -6.44 11.74 -23.87
CA TYR A 65 -6.53 10.29 -24.14
C TYR A 65 -5.16 9.63 -24.12
N THR A 66 -4.16 10.24 -24.76
CA THR A 66 -2.79 9.73 -24.79
C THR A 66 -2.18 9.72 -23.40
N PHE A 67 -2.35 10.80 -22.64
CA PHE A 67 -1.94 10.88 -21.24
C PHE A 67 -2.61 9.81 -20.39
N HIS A 68 -3.94 9.67 -20.48
CA HIS A 68 -4.70 8.70 -19.72
C HIS A 68 -4.25 7.26 -20.02
N LYS A 69 -4.10 6.89 -21.30
CA LYS A 69 -3.57 5.56 -21.68
C LYS A 69 -2.16 5.31 -21.11
N THR A 70 -1.26 6.28 -21.27
CA THR A 70 0.13 6.17 -20.81
C THR A 70 0.22 6.05 -19.29
N ALA A 71 -0.48 6.93 -18.58
CA ALA A 71 -0.52 6.96 -17.12
C ALA A 71 -1.25 5.74 -16.54
N GLY A 72 -2.27 5.24 -17.22
CA GLY A 72 -3.02 4.04 -16.83
C GLY A 72 -2.18 2.77 -16.85
N VAL A 73 -1.37 2.58 -17.90
CA VAL A 73 -0.43 1.44 -17.96
C VAL A 73 0.68 1.59 -16.92
N SER A 74 1.17 2.81 -16.70
CA SER A 74 2.15 3.09 -15.64
C SER A 74 1.58 2.79 -14.25
N LEU A 75 0.31 3.16 -13.99
CA LEU A 75 -0.41 2.83 -12.76
C LEU A 75 -0.55 1.32 -12.58
N LEU A 76 -0.89 0.58 -13.64
CA LEU A 76 -0.96 -0.89 -13.59
C LEU A 76 0.39 -1.48 -13.16
N GLY A 77 1.49 -1.04 -13.78
CA GLY A 77 2.84 -1.44 -13.38
C GLY A 77 3.16 -1.13 -11.91
N LEU A 78 2.79 0.07 -11.45
CA LEU A 78 2.97 0.48 -10.06
C LEU A 78 2.16 -0.38 -9.07
N VAL A 79 0.91 -0.71 -9.42
CA VAL A 79 0.04 -1.57 -8.60
C VAL A 79 0.60 -2.99 -8.51
N LEU A 80 1.10 -3.54 -9.62
CA LEU A 80 1.76 -4.85 -9.64
C LEU A 80 3.04 -4.84 -8.79
N LEU A 81 3.90 -3.83 -8.94
CA LEU A 81 5.09 -3.66 -8.10
C LEU A 81 4.73 -3.59 -6.62
N ARG A 82 3.69 -2.81 -6.26
CA ARG A 82 3.19 -2.69 -4.89
C ARG A 82 2.69 -4.04 -4.35
N LEU A 83 2.01 -4.83 -5.19
CA LEU A 83 1.53 -6.16 -4.81
C LEU A 83 2.70 -7.14 -4.58
N CYS A 84 3.67 -7.19 -5.50
CA CYS A 84 4.88 -8.00 -5.37
C CYS A 84 5.67 -7.64 -4.10
N TYR A 85 5.85 -6.34 -3.84
CA TYR A 85 6.52 -5.87 -2.62
C TYR A 85 5.81 -6.33 -1.35
N ARG A 86 4.48 -6.22 -1.31
CA ARG A 86 3.67 -6.68 -0.17
C ARG A 86 3.80 -8.18 0.06
N VAL A 87 3.72 -8.99 -0.99
CA VAL A 87 3.84 -10.45 -0.90
C VAL A 87 5.24 -10.83 -0.41
N PHE A 88 6.30 -10.23 -0.96
CA PHE A 88 7.67 -10.47 -0.52
C PHE A 88 7.90 -10.10 0.96
N ALA A 89 7.38 -8.96 1.41
CA ALA A 89 7.47 -8.53 2.79
C ALA A 89 6.74 -9.48 3.77
N GLN A 90 5.66 -10.13 3.32
CA GLN A 90 4.95 -11.14 4.11
C GLN A 90 5.75 -12.46 4.20
N LEU A 91 6.28 -12.93 3.06
CA LEU A 91 7.04 -14.18 2.98
C LEU A 91 8.32 -14.16 3.80
N THR A 92 8.97 -13.00 3.92
CA THR A 92 10.21 -12.83 4.67
C THR A 92 10.01 -12.69 6.19
N GLY A 93 8.78 -12.81 6.70
CA GLY A 93 8.48 -12.70 8.13
C GLY A 93 8.65 -11.29 8.72
N ARG A 94 8.98 -10.30 7.88
CA ARG A 94 9.28 -8.92 8.28
C ARG A 94 8.02 -8.09 8.57
N TRP A 95 6.84 -8.68 8.38
CA TRP A 95 5.55 -8.04 8.62
C TRP A 95 4.60 -8.98 9.39
N ARG A 96 4.33 -8.68 10.67
CA ARG A 96 3.26 -9.33 11.45
C ARG A 96 1.90 -8.77 11.04
N ARG A 97 0.98 -9.65 10.60
CA ARG A 97 -0.38 -9.29 10.15
C ARG A 97 -1.05 -8.31 11.12
N GLY A 98 -1.30 -7.09 10.68
CA GLY A 98 -2.34 -6.24 11.26
C GLY A 98 -3.66 -6.62 10.60
N ALA A 99 -4.68 -6.98 11.38
CA ALA A 99 -6.00 -7.43 10.94
C ALA A 99 -6.89 -6.31 10.33
N GLY A 100 -6.29 -5.37 9.61
CA GLY A 100 -7.01 -4.29 8.95
C GLY A 100 -7.69 -4.78 7.67
N SER A 101 -9.02 -5.00 7.74
CA SER A 101 -9.98 -5.33 6.67
C SER A 101 -9.35 -5.88 5.38
N HIS A 102 -9.12 -7.19 5.37
CA HIS A 102 -8.59 -7.92 4.21
C HIS A 102 -9.51 -7.83 2.98
N VAL A 103 -10.81 -7.66 3.19
CA VAL A 103 -11.81 -7.68 2.11
C VAL A 103 -11.75 -6.41 1.27
N VAL A 104 -11.82 -5.23 1.89
CA VAL A 104 -11.81 -3.94 1.14
C VAL A 104 -10.51 -3.80 0.35
N HIS A 105 -9.37 -4.15 0.95
CA HIS A 105 -8.10 -4.13 0.22
C HIS A 105 -8.09 -5.11 -0.95
N GLY A 106 -8.62 -6.33 -0.78
CA GLY A 106 -8.73 -7.31 -1.85
C GLY A 106 -9.54 -6.79 -3.03
N ILE A 107 -10.72 -6.23 -2.76
CA ILE A 107 -11.59 -5.68 -3.81
C ILE A 107 -10.96 -4.45 -4.47
N LEU A 108 -10.30 -3.57 -3.72
CA LEU A 108 -9.55 -2.44 -4.27
C LEU A 108 -8.44 -2.91 -5.22
N TYR A 109 -7.66 -3.93 -4.85
CA TYR A 109 -6.64 -4.49 -5.74
C TYR A 109 -7.25 -5.09 -7.00
N ALA A 110 -8.36 -5.82 -6.89
CA ALA A 110 -9.07 -6.34 -8.04
C ALA A 110 -9.53 -5.21 -8.97
N GLY A 111 -10.16 -4.16 -8.43
CA GLY A 111 -10.58 -3.00 -9.20
C GLY A 111 -9.42 -2.24 -9.85
N LEU A 112 -8.30 -2.08 -9.14
CA LEU A 112 -7.09 -1.42 -9.64
C LEU A 112 -6.40 -2.18 -10.78
N ILE A 113 -6.61 -3.49 -10.89
CA ILE A 113 -6.04 -4.33 -11.95
C ILE A 113 -7.05 -4.50 -13.08
N LEU A 114 -8.30 -4.85 -12.77
CA LEU A 114 -9.32 -5.12 -13.79
C LEU A 114 -9.66 -3.87 -14.59
N THR A 115 -9.82 -2.71 -13.94
CA THR A 115 -10.16 -1.45 -14.64
C THR A 115 -9.18 -1.14 -15.78
N PRO A 116 -7.86 -1.00 -15.56
CA PRO A 116 -6.93 -0.72 -16.64
C PRO A 116 -6.80 -1.87 -17.65
N LEU A 117 -7.01 -3.14 -17.27
CA LEU A 117 -7.05 -4.24 -18.22
C LEU A 117 -8.24 -4.13 -19.19
N LEU A 118 -9.42 -3.73 -18.72
CA LEU A 118 -10.55 -3.43 -19.59
C LEU A 118 -10.26 -2.24 -20.51
N GLY A 119 -9.58 -1.21 -20.00
CA GLY A 119 -9.16 -0.07 -20.82
C GLY A 119 -8.18 -0.51 -21.92
N LEU A 120 -7.19 -1.34 -21.57
CA LEU A 120 -6.21 -1.91 -22.50
C LEU A 120 -6.87 -2.80 -23.57
N ALA A 121 -7.86 -3.60 -23.18
CA ALA A 121 -8.67 -4.37 -24.11
C ALA A 121 -9.49 -3.46 -25.05
N GLY A 122 -10.12 -2.41 -24.53
CA GLY A 122 -10.90 -1.46 -25.32
C GLY A 122 -10.05 -0.73 -26.36
N ILE A 123 -8.87 -0.24 -26.00
CA ILE A 123 -7.96 0.41 -26.96
C ILE A 123 -7.34 -0.58 -27.95
N SER A 124 -7.25 -1.87 -27.59
CA SER A 124 -6.80 -2.92 -28.50
C SER A 124 -7.89 -3.26 -29.53
N ASP A 125 -9.15 -3.39 -29.09
CA ASP A 125 -10.31 -3.59 -29.97
C ASP A 125 -10.48 -2.41 -30.94
N TYR A 126 -10.35 -1.18 -30.44
CA TYR A 126 -10.48 0.04 -31.23
C TYR A 126 -9.28 0.34 -32.15
N GLY A 127 -8.10 -0.22 -31.87
CA GLY A 127 -6.87 0.03 -32.65
C GLY A 127 -6.09 1.30 -32.26
N ALA A 128 -6.44 2.00 -31.17
CA ALA A 128 -5.75 3.23 -30.72
C ALA A 128 -4.74 2.97 -29.59
N ARG A 129 -3.74 2.13 -29.86
CA ARG A 129 -2.77 1.65 -28.85
C ARG A 129 -1.56 2.55 -28.60
N ASP A 130 -1.46 3.64 -29.35
CA ASP A 130 -0.32 4.56 -29.23
C ASP A 130 -0.36 5.34 -27.91
N VAL A 131 0.81 5.48 -27.31
CA VAL A 131 1.06 6.20 -26.06
C VAL A 131 2.21 7.20 -26.25
N TYR A 132 2.51 7.98 -25.23
CA TYR A 132 3.68 8.86 -25.29
C TYR A 132 4.98 8.08 -25.52
N PHE A 133 6.03 8.82 -25.89
CA PHE A 133 7.37 8.30 -26.19
C PHE A 133 7.47 7.48 -27.49
N GLY A 134 6.48 7.60 -28.39
CA GLY A 134 6.46 6.87 -29.66
C GLY A 134 6.30 5.36 -29.48
N LEU A 135 5.79 4.93 -28.32
CA LEU A 135 5.54 3.53 -28.01
C LEU A 135 4.09 3.19 -28.34
N SER A 136 3.87 1.93 -28.72
CA SER A 136 2.53 1.37 -28.91
C SER A 136 2.38 0.17 -27.98
N LEU A 137 1.24 0.09 -27.30
CA LEU A 137 0.99 -0.97 -26.33
C LEU A 137 0.76 -2.31 -27.04
N PRO A 138 1.23 -3.44 -26.48
CA PRO A 138 0.97 -4.74 -27.06
C PRO A 138 -0.53 -5.02 -27.05
N PRO A 139 -1.09 -5.63 -28.13
CA PRO A 139 -2.50 -5.98 -28.16
C PRO A 139 -2.78 -7.10 -27.15
N VAL A 140 -3.80 -6.90 -26.31
CA VAL A 140 -4.32 -7.91 -25.37
C VAL A 140 -5.69 -8.45 -25.77
N TRP A 141 -6.26 -7.87 -26.83
CA TRP A 141 -7.58 -8.18 -27.38
C TRP A 141 -7.51 -8.03 -28.91
N PRO A 142 -8.29 -8.81 -29.69
CA PRO A 142 -8.28 -8.68 -31.15
C PRO A 142 -8.80 -7.31 -31.60
N GLU A 143 -8.08 -6.67 -32.52
CA GLU A 143 -8.49 -5.42 -33.14
C GLU A 143 -9.71 -5.66 -34.04
N GLY A 144 -10.69 -4.74 -34.00
CA GLY A 144 -11.91 -4.81 -34.80
C GLY A 144 -12.90 -5.91 -34.40
N ALA A 145 -12.81 -6.48 -33.18
CA ALA A 145 -13.76 -7.49 -32.73
C ALA A 145 -15.16 -6.93 -32.41
N GLY A 146 -15.31 -5.60 -32.36
CA GLY A 146 -16.61 -4.93 -32.26
C GLY A 146 -17.11 -4.77 -30.82
N TYR A 147 -16.21 -4.88 -29.83
CA TYR A 147 -16.54 -4.78 -28.41
C TYR A 147 -16.01 -3.50 -27.74
N ALA A 148 -15.32 -2.61 -28.47
CA ALA A 148 -14.73 -1.39 -27.93
C ALA A 148 -15.69 -0.58 -27.04
N ASP A 149 -16.90 -0.27 -27.51
CA ASP A 149 -17.89 0.50 -26.75
C ASP A 149 -18.29 -0.20 -25.45
N GLN A 150 -18.46 -1.51 -25.48
CA GLN A 150 -18.81 -2.30 -24.30
C GLN A 150 -17.64 -2.31 -23.30
N LEU A 151 -16.41 -2.52 -23.79
CA LEU A 151 -15.20 -2.53 -22.97
C LEU A 151 -14.97 -1.18 -22.29
N PHE A 152 -15.10 -0.07 -23.02
CA PHE A 152 -14.97 1.28 -22.46
C PHE A 152 -16.10 1.61 -21.47
N ARG A 153 -17.34 1.18 -21.74
CA ARG A 153 -18.45 1.35 -20.80
C ARG A 153 -18.21 0.57 -19.51
N SER A 154 -17.77 -0.67 -19.61
CA SER A 154 -17.42 -1.50 -18.45
C SER A 154 -16.23 -0.94 -17.68
N HIS A 155 -15.20 -0.43 -18.39
CA HIS A 155 -14.09 0.30 -17.79
C HIS A 155 -14.58 1.51 -16.98
N ALA A 156 -15.47 2.33 -17.55
CA ALA A 156 -16.02 3.49 -16.86
C ALA A 156 -16.82 3.10 -15.61
N TRP A 157 -17.71 2.09 -15.70
CA TRP A 157 -18.45 1.59 -14.55
C TRP A 157 -17.54 1.08 -13.43
N LEU A 158 -16.50 0.33 -13.77
CA LEU A 158 -15.50 -0.11 -12.79
C LEU A 158 -14.73 1.05 -12.19
N ALA A 159 -14.39 2.09 -12.97
CA ALA A 159 -13.71 3.28 -12.47
C ALA A 159 -14.58 4.04 -11.45
N PHE A 160 -15.86 4.25 -11.71
CA PHE A 160 -16.79 4.86 -10.74
C PHE A 160 -16.94 4.00 -9.49
N GLY A 161 -17.10 2.68 -9.65
CA GLY A 161 -17.15 1.74 -8.52
C GLY A 161 -15.87 1.76 -7.69
N LEU A 162 -14.71 1.84 -8.33
CA LEU A 162 -13.41 1.94 -7.66
C LEU A 162 -13.30 3.22 -6.84
N ILE A 163 -13.73 4.37 -7.37
CA ILE A 163 -13.75 5.63 -6.60
C ILE A 163 -14.71 5.55 -5.41
N ALA A 164 -15.89 4.96 -5.58
CA ALA A 164 -16.80 4.73 -4.45
C ALA A 164 -16.13 3.88 -3.35
N LEU A 165 -15.40 2.82 -3.74
CA LEU A 165 -14.62 2.01 -2.80
C LEU A 165 -13.48 2.79 -2.15
N VAL A 166 -12.80 3.68 -2.87
CA VAL A 166 -11.75 4.55 -2.32
C VAL A 166 -12.35 5.47 -1.26
N VAL A 167 -13.51 6.07 -1.51
CA VAL A 167 -14.22 6.90 -0.52
C VAL A 167 -14.59 6.07 0.71
N ALA A 168 -15.16 4.88 0.51
CA ALA A 168 -15.48 3.97 1.62
C ALA A 168 -14.24 3.56 2.42
N HIS A 169 -13.12 3.29 1.74
CA HIS A 169 -11.84 2.96 2.36
C HIS A 169 -11.31 4.10 3.24
N ILE A 170 -11.37 5.35 2.74
CA ILE A 170 -10.99 6.54 3.51
C ILE A 170 -11.93 6.70 4.72
N GLY A 171 -13.24 6.50 4.55
CA GLY A 171 -14.22 6.59 5.63
C GLY A 171 -13.97 5.59 6.75
N ILE A 172 -13.69 4.32 6.41
CA ILE A 172 -13.32 3.28 7.40
C ILE A 172 -12.03 3.66 8.13
N ALA A 173 -11.00 4.09 7.39
CA ALA A 173 -9.72 4.48 7.99
C ALA A 173 -9.86 5.68 8.94
N LEU A 174 -10.68 6.66 8.57
CA LEU A 174 -10.97 7.83 9.40
C LEU A 174 -11.79 7.44 10.65
N GLY A 175 -12.81 6.59 10.50
CA GLY A 175 -13.59 6.07 11.61
C GLY A 175 -12.72 5.33 12.63
N ASP A 176 -11.83 4.45 12.16
CA ASP A 176 -10.84 3.75 12.99
C ASP A 176 -9.89 4.74 13.70
N PHE A 177 -9.45 5.79 13.00
CA PHE A 177 -8.57 6.81 13.56
C PHE A 177 -9.25 7.58 14.71
N ILE A 178 -10.51 8.00 14.52
CA ILE A 178 -11.28 8.71 15.54
C ILE A 178 -11.48 7.84 16.79
N GLN A 179 -11.88 6.57 16.62
CA GLN A 179 -12.06 5.63 17.74
C GLN A 179 -10.78 5.40 18.55
N ARG A 180 -9.63 5.27 17.86
CA ARG A 180 -8.32 5.17 18.52
C ARG A 180 -7.91 6.45 19.25
N GLY A 181 -8.29 7.61 18.74
CA GLY A 181 -8.10 8.89 19.43
C GLY A 181 -8.89 8.95 20.73
N SER A 182 -10.17 8.58 20.70
CA SER A 182 -11.04 8.55 21.89
C SER A 182 -10.55 7.55 22.95
N THR A 183 -10.11 6.35 22.56
CA THR A 183 -9.55 5.36 23.50
C THR A 183 -8.24 5.82 24.15
N ARG A 184 -7.37 6.53 23.42
CA ARG A 184 -6.13 7.10 23.99
C ARG A 184 -6.40 8.25 24.95
N ALA A 185 -7.41 9.07 24.68
CA ALA A 185 -7.83 10.14 25.58
C ALA A 185 -8.52 9.60 26.85
N ALA A 186 -9.13 8.41 26.79
CA ALA A 186 -9.76 7.74 27.93
C ALA A 186 -8.78 7.02 28.88
N LEU A 187 -7.52 6.83 28.48
CA LEU A 187 -6.46 6.34 29.38
C LEU A 187 -5.98 7.50 30.28
N PRO A 188 -6.08 7.40 31.62
CA PRO A 188 -5.60 8.46 32.51
C PRO A 188 -4.08 8.68 32.33
N PRO A 189 -3.60 9.94 32.36
CA PRO A 189 -2.17 10.21 32.28
C PRO A 189 -1.49 9.76 33.58
N GLY A 190 -0.75 8.64 33.51
CA GLY A 190 0.26 8.30 34.51
C GLY A 190 0.08 6.94 35.17
N LYS A 191 0.94 6.00 34.79
CA LYS A 191 1.83 5.27 35.71
C LYS A 191 3.13 4.94 34.97
N MET A 192 4.04 5.92 34.89
CA MET A 192 5.46 5.59 34.84
C MET A 192 5.78 5.03 36.23
N THR A 193 5.73 3.70 36.38
CA THR A 193 6.22 3.04 37.59
C THR A 193 7.70 3.36 37.70
N GLN A 194 8.06 4.27 38.60
CA GLN A 194 9.43 4.37 39.05
C GLN A 194 9.84 3.00 39.61
N PRO A 195 11.05 2.49 39.32
CA PRO A 195 11.55 1.32 40.01
C PRO A 195 11.72 1.71 41.49
N GLU A 196 10.80 1.23 42.32
CA GLU A 196 10.94 1.24 43.76
C GLU A 196 12.24 0.51 44.08
N SER A 197 13.26 1.28 44.46
CA SER A 197 14.53 0.75 44.95
C SER A 197 14.24 0.00 46.25
N ALA A 198 14.10 -1.32 46.13
CA ALA A 198 14.07 -2.23 47.25
C ALA A 198 15.44 -2.24 47.92
N PHE A 199 15.65 -1.32 48.86
CA PHE A 199 16.65 -1.46 49.91
C PHE A 199 15.93 -1.48 51.26
N PRO A 200 15.91 -2.61 51.98
CA PRO A 200 15.44 -2.62 53.36
C PRO A 200 16.43 -1.80 54.21
N SER A 201 15.94 -0.69 54.76
CA SER A 201 16.64 0.07 55.80
C SER A 201 16.78 -0.82 57.03
N ALA A 202 18.02 -1.13 57.39
CA ALA A 202 18.35 -1.93 58.55
C ALA A 202 17.78 -1.27 59.82
N SER A 203 17.04 -2.08 60.57
CA SER A 203 16.54 -1.81 61.90
C SER A 203 17.68 -1.45 62.87
N ASN A 204 17.40 -0.45 63.70
CA ASN A 204 17.91 -0.24 65.05
C ASN A 204 18.77 -1.39 65.62
N MET A 205 20.04 -1.10 65.90
CA MET A 205 20.75 -1.73 67.01
C MET A 205 21.18 -0.61 67.97
N GLN A 206 20.59 -0.67 69.16
CA GLN A 206 21.21 -0.19 70.40
C GLN A 206 22.34 -1.13 70.79
#